data_AF-A0A0S8F105-F1
#
_entry.id   AF-A0A0S8F105-F1
#
_cell.length_a   1.000
_cell.length_b   1.000
_cell.length_c   1.000
_cell.angle_alpha   90.00
_cell.angle_beta   90.00
_cell.angle_gamma   90.00
#
_symmetry.space_group_name_H-M   'P 1'
#
loop_
_entity.id
_entity.type
_entity.pdbx_description
1 polymer ?
#
loop_
_entity_poly.entity_id
_entity_poly.type
_entity_poly.pdbx_seq_one_letter_code
_entity_poly.pdbx_strand_id
1 'polypeptide(L)'
;MRRVTAVLLSFMLLSACMRNRLPDAPAVPGDDPAFSAPEVIRPRGIESDPPEALTVLPGDVVRLTTVSAKTQVYEGLIVDALGQLHVPLAGDIQVGGKTLTQAERAVEAGLQRYDRFVRANLVISAFDGHMAVVVGAAEKPGRYKVVPGMRLADLLAQAGGARTGTSREVPTLLGNLDLARLLRDDGTVPVSVPLARKGDPKHNIRVRPGDQLFIPPVTEQLIMVLGEVRQPQPLAYREGIRLSEALAVAGGVDNARGDRKDIRIVRGSLTEPRVYTTNLKALGSGKATDVELIPGDIVYVSRAWYASTADVLNAVAPILALANSFAILAVAGAIGTR
;
A
#
# COMPACT_ATOMS: atom_id res chain seq x y z
N MET A 1 -46.25 59.63 25.02
CA MET A 1 -44.84 59.23 24.89
C MET A 1 -44.73 57.71 24.81
N ARG A 2 -44.80 57.10 23.62
CA ARG A 2 -44.65 55.64 23.44
C ARG A 2 -44.55 55.21 21.97
N ARG A 3 -43.60 55.74 21.18
CA ARG A 3 -43.30 55.27 19.80
C ARG A 3 -41.88 55.62 19.35
N VAL A 4 -40.83 55.06 19.98
CA VAL A 4 -39.44 55.21 19.47
C VAL A 4 -38.59 53.92 19.58
N THR A 5 -38.99 52.91 20.35
CA THR A 5 -38.11 51.75 20.64
C THR A 5 -38.18 50.56 19.66
N ALA A 6 -38.78 50.71 18.48
CA ALA A 6 -38.97 49.58 17.54
C ALA A 6 -38.03 49.58 16.31
N VAL A 7 -37.20 50.60 16.10
CA VAL A 7 -36.37 50.72 14.87
C VAL A 7 -34.91 50.26 15.06
N LEU A 8 -34.44 50.15 16.31
CA LEU A 8 -33.06 49.71 16.60
C LEU A 8 -32.89 48.19 16.70
N LEU A 9 -33.98 47.42 16.82
CA LEU A 9 -33.92 45.95 16.87
C LEU A 9 -34.05 45.28 15.49
N SER A 10 -34.38 46.03 14.43
CA SER A 10 -34.44 45.51 13.06
C SER A 10 -33.11 45.65 12.30
N PHE A 11 -32.11 46.35 12.87
CA PHE A 11 -30.80 46.54 12.23
C PHE A 11 -29.74 45.51 12.70
N MET A 12 -29.98 44.77 13.78
CA MET A 12 -29.08 43.72 14.27
C MET A 12 -29.38 42.32 13.69
N LEU A 13 -30.48 42.14 12.96
CA LEU A 13 -30.84 40.86 12.31
C LEU A 13 -30.46 40.80 10.82
N LEU A 14 -29.92 41.87 10.23
CA LEU A 14 -29.43 41.87 8.84
C LEU A 14 -27.96 41.43 8.69
N SER A 15 -27.23 41.22 9.79
CA SER A 15 -25.81 40.82 9.71
C SER A 15 -25.56 39.31 9.69
N ALA A 16 -26.62 38.49 9.75
CA ALA A 16 -26.51 37.02 9.70
C ALA A 16 -26.60 36.43 8.28
N CYS A 17 -26.75 37.26 7.25
CA CYS A 17 -26.56 36.87 5.86
C CYS A 17 -25.11 37.13 5.39
N MET A 18 -24.11 36.84 6.24
CA MET A 18 -22.77 36.58 5.71
C MET A 18 -22.86 35.27 4.93
N ARG A 19 -23.00 35.45 3.62
CA ARG A 19 -22.93 34.42 2.59
C ARG A 19 -21.99 33.30 3.01
N ASN A 20 -22.51 32.09 3.02
CA ASN A 20 -21.76 30.83 2.98
C ASN A 20 -20.96 30.77 1.66
N ARG A 21 -20.02 31.71 1.45
CA ARG A 21 -19.06 31.65 0.36
C ARG A 21 -18.08 30.58 0.76
N LEU A 22 -18.09 29.50 -0.01
CA LEU A 22 -17.05 28.49 0.07
C LEU A 22 -15.68 29.19 -0.03
N PRO A 23 -14.68 28.74 0.75
CA PRO A 23 -13.34 29.30 0.65
C PRO A 23 -12.79 29.06 -0.75
N ASP A 24 -12.03 30.03 -1.24
CA ASP A 24 -11.24 29.83 -2.45
C ASP A 24 -10.21 28.72 -2.20
N ALA A 25 -10.00 27.87 -3.20
CA ALA A 25 -8.99 26.83 -3.13
C ALA A 25 -7.59 27.46 -3.00
N PRO A 26 -6.76 27.03 -2.02
CA PRO A 26 -5.39 27.52 -1.90
C PRO A 26 -4.55 27.09 -3.10
N ALA A 27 -3.58 27.93 -3.46
CA ALA A 27 -2.69 27.72 -4.61
C ALA A 27 -1.85 26.45 -4.49
N VAL A 28 -1.33 26.22 -3.28
CA VAL A 28 -0.51 25.08 -2.91
C VAL A 28 -1.23 24.34 -1.77
N PRO A 29 -1.28 23.00 -1.79
CA PRO A 29 -1.93 22.22 -0.74
C PRO A 29 -1.46 22.60 0.68
N GLY A 30 -0.18 22.92 0.86
CA GLY A 30 0.42 23.28 2.16
C GLY A 30 -0.20 24.49 2.87
N ASP A 31 -0.91 25.37 2.17
CA ASP A 31 -1.54 26.56 2.74
C ASP A 31 -2.95 26.28 3.31
N ASP A 32 -3.44 25.05 3.14
CA ASP A 32 -4.78 24.64 3.55
C ASP A 32 -4.79 24.01 4.96
N PRO A 33 -5.54 24.55 5.93
CA PRO A 33 -5.70 23.91 7.25
C PRO A 33 -6.45 22.56 7.21
N ALA A 34 -7.00 22.14 6.05
CA ALA A 34 -7.57 20.82 5.80
C ALA A 34 -6.56 19.85 5.21
N PHE A 35 -5.52 20.39 4.58
CA PHE A 35 -4.46 19.61 4.04
C PHE A 35 -3.53 19.20 5.17
N SER A 36 -3.82 18.04 5.72
CA SER A 36 -2.70 17.20 6.13
C SER A 36 -2.13 16.64 4.84
N ALA A 37 -0.93 17.08 4.45
CA ALA A 37 -0.13 16.26 3.57
C ALA A 37 -0.19 14.84 4.13
N PRO A 38 -0.46 13.80 3.33
CA PRO A 38 -0.19 12.45 3.78
C PRO A 38 1.25 12.51 4.26
N GLU A 39 1.47 12.33 5.57
CA GLU A 39 2.82 12.37 6.11
C GLU A 39 3.59 11.34 5.30
N VAL A 40 4.57 11.80 4.52
CA VAL A 40 5.39 10.89 3.73
C VAL A 40 6.18 10.11 4.77
N ILE A 41 5.66 8.94 5.15
CA ILE A 41 6.33 8.05 6.08
C ILE A 41 7.63 7.65 5.39
N ARG A 42 8.70 8.39 5.70
CA ARG A 42 10.02 8.07 5.19
C ARG A 42 10.55 6.96 6.08
N PRO A 43 10.62 5.72 5.58
CA PRO A 43 11.24 4.66 6.34
C PRO A 43 12.67 5.09 6.69
N ARG A 44 13.04 4.95 7.95
CA ARG A 44 14.39 5.28 8.41
C ARG A 44 15.43 4.23 8.00
N GLY A 45 14.98 3.11 7.42
CA GLY A 45 15.80 1.95 7.13
C GLY A 45 16.12 1.14 8.40
N ILE A 46 16.97 0.14 8.23
CA ILE A 46 17.52 -0.68 9.30
C ILE A 46 19.03 -0.41 9.38
N GLU A 47 19.51 -0.05 10.56
CA GLU A 47 20.93 0.27 10.78
C GLU A 47 21.83 -0.96 10.81
N SER A 48 21.29 -2.12 11.21
CA SER A 48 22.00 -3.39 11.26
C SER A 48 21.12 -4.56 10.81
N ASP A 49 21.54 -5.25 9.75
CA ASP A 49 20.92 -6.48 9.21
C ASP A 49 21.95 -7.63 9.24
N PRO A 50 22.26 -8.19 10.43
CA PRO A 50 23.26 -9.24 10.56
C PRO A 50 22.81 -10.53 9.85
N PRO A 51 23.74 -11.33 9.32
CA PRO A 51 23.41 -12.64 8.76
C PRO A 51 22.87 -13.56 9.85
N GLU A 52 21.77 -14.25 9.55
CA GLU A 52 21.17 -15.26 10.41
C GLU A 52 21.56 -16.66 9.94
N ALA A 53 21.70 -17.58 10.90
CA ALA A 53 21.96 -18.98 10.60
C ALA A 53 20.72 -19.61 9.96
N LEU A 54 20.92 -20.42 8.92
CA LEU A 54 19.86 -21.18 8.30
C LEU A 54 19.25 -22.17 9.29
N THR A 55 17.94 -22.07 9.48
CA THR A 55 17.14 -22.99 10.29
C THR A 55 16.28 -23.89 9.41
N VAL A 56 16.00 -25.08 9.93
CA VAL A 56 15.09 -26.05 9.32
C VAL A 56 13.65 -25.62 9.58
N LEU A 57 12.82 -25.57 8.55
CA LEU A 57 11.41 -25.19 8.62
C LEU A 57 10.47 -26.35 8.22
N PRO A 58 9.21 -26.33 8.69
CA PRO A 58 8.17 -27.21 8.18
C PRO A 58 8.05 -27.16 6.66
N GLY A 59 7.94 -28.33 6.02
CA GLY A 59 7.89 -28.48 4.57
C GLY A 59 9.25 -28.67 3.90
N ASP A 60 10.37 -28.45 4.60
CA ASP A 60 11.69 -28.70 4.05
C ASP A 60 11.89 -30.18 3.71
N VAL A 61 12.59 -30.41 2.61
CA VAL A 61 13.06 -31.75 2.23
C VAL A 61 14.53 -31.86 2.55
N VAL A 62 14.88 -32.85 3.37
CA VAL A 62 16.25 -33.08 3.84
C VAL A 62 16.78 -34.42 3.33
N ARG A 63 18.08 -34.42 3.05
CA ARG A 63 18.89 -35.61 2.88
C ARG A 63 19.64 -35.87 4.17
N LEU A 64 19.41 -37.04 4.75
CA LEU A 64 20.10 -37.52 5.95
C LEU A 64 21.15 -38.56 5.54
N THR A 65 22.41 -38.29 5.86
CA THR A 65 23.49 -39.27 5.74
C THR A 65 23.89 -39.71 7.14
N THR A 66 23.78 -41.00 7.43
CA THR A 66 24.26 -41.58 8.69
C THR A 66 25.51 -42.39 8.44
N VAL A 67 26.56 -42.14 9.21
CA VAL A 67 27.85 -42.83 9.12
C VAL A 67 28.11 -43.57 10.42
N SER A 68 28.29 -44.88 10.32
CA SER A 68 28.76 -45.77 11.39
C SER A 68 29.52 -46.95 10.76
N ALA A 69 29.19 -48.21 11.05
CA ALA A 69 29.77 -49.39 10.40
C ALA A 69 29.42 -49.46 8.90
N LYS A 70 28.26 -48.93 8.50
CA LYS A 70 27.86 -48.74 7.11
C LYS A 70 27.33 -47.32 6.94
N THR A 71 27.62 -46.71 5.80
CA THR A 71 26.99 -45.44 5.42
C THR A 71 25.60 -45.74 4.88
N GLN A 72 24.60 -45.05 5.41
CA GLN A 72 23.24 -45.08 4.89
C GLN A 72 22.83 -43.66 4.50
N VAL A 73 22.11 -43.55 3.39
CA VAL A 73 21.62 -42.28 2.87
C VAL A 73 20.11 -42.39 2.75
N TYR A 74 19.41 -41.45 3.38
CA TYR A 74 17.97 -41.30 3.32
C TYR A 74 17.69 -39.99 2.59
N GLU A 75 17.08 -40.10 1.40
CA GLU A 75 16.71 -38.96 0.58
C GLU A 75 15.21 -38.70 0.67
N GLY A 76 14.79 -37.45 0.47
CA GLY A 76 13.38 -37.10 0.43
C GLY A 76 12.67 -37.13 1.79
N LEU A 77 13.41 -37.05 2.90
CA LEU A 77 12.77 -36.94 4.22
C LEU A 77 12.16 -35.56 4.37
N ILE A 78 10.89 -35.48 4.74
CA ILE A 78 10.14 -34.22 4.84
C ILE A 78 10.00 -33.84 6.30
N VAL A 79 10.24 -32.57 6.59
CA VAL A 79 9.92 -31.99 7.90
C VAL A 79 8.43 -31.69 7.93
N ASP A 80 7.70 -32.32 8.85
CA ASP A 80 6.25 -32.20 8.92
C ASP A 80 5.79 -30.81 9.43
N ALA A 81 4.47 -30.61 9.47
CA ALA A 81 3.86 -29.36 9.94
C ALA A 81 4.12 -29.06 11.43
N LEU A 82 4.48 -30.07 12.22
CA LEU A 82 4.85 -29.92 13.63
C LEU A 82 6.36 -29.63 13.80
N GLY A 83 7.11 -29.58 12.70
CA GLY A 83 8.56 -29.39 12.70
C GLY A 83 9.33 -30.66 13.08
N GLN A 84 8.71 -31.83 12.94
CA GLN A 84 9.34 -33.11 13.22
C GLN A 84 9.86 -33.75 11.93
N LEU A 85 10.99 -34.43 12.05
CA LEU A 85 11.57 -35.24 10.99
C LEU A 85 11.44 -36.70 11.39
N HIS A 86 10.73 -37.48 10.57
CA HIS A 86 10.64 -38.92 10.78
C HIS A 86 11.94 -39.59 10.35
N VAL A 87 12.74 -40.02 11.33
CA VAL A 87 14.03 -40.68 11.11
C VAL A 87 13.86 -42.19 11.31
N PRO A 88 14.21 -43.03 10.33
CA PRO A 88 14.15 -44.48 10.49
C PRO A 88 14.90 -44.95 11.75
N LEU A 89 14.31 -45.89 12.49
CA LEU A 89 14.73 -46.39 13.82
C LEU A 89 14.53 -45.41 14.98
N ALA A 90 14.86 -44.12 14.80
CA ALA A 90 14.76 -43.12 15.86
C ALA A 90 13.35 -42.53 16.03
N GLY A 91 12.46 -42.72 15.06
CA GLY A 91 11.10 -42.16 15.07
C GLY A 91 11.10 -40.67 14.80
N ASP A 92 10.13 -39.96 15.38
CA ASP A 92 9.94 -38.53 15.15
C ASP A 92 10.90 -37.70 16.00
N ILE A 93 11.67 -36.83 15.35
CA ILE A 93 12.68 -35.97 15.99
C ILE A 93 12.37 -34.51 15.71
N GLN A 94 12.27 -33.69 16.76
CA GLN A 94 12.07 -32.25 16.61
C GLN A 94 13.31 -31.59 15.98
N VAL A 95 13.15 -31.08 14.75
CA VAL A 95 14.19 -30.37 14.00
C VAL A 95 13.77 -28.96 13.57
N GLY A 96 12.47 -28.68 13.50
CA GLY A 96 11.93 -27.38 13.12
C GLY A 96 12.41 -26.27 14.05
N GLY A 97 12.81 -25.14 13.47
CA GLY A 97 13.39 -23.99 14.17
C GLY A 97 14.84 -24.16 14.62
N LYS A 98 15.44 -25.35 14.47
CA LYS A 98 16.85 -25.59 14.81
C LYS A 98 17.76 -25.23 13.65
N THR A 99 18.97 -24.81 13.95
CA THR A 99 20.04 -24.74 12.92
C THR A 99 20.39 -26.14 12.43
N LEU A 100 20.99 -26.25 11.25
CA LEU A 100 21.42 -27.56 10.71
C LEU A 100 22.26 -28.35 11.72
N THR A 101 23.24 -27.70 12.36
CA THR A 101 24.09 -28.34 13.37
C THR A 101 23.32 -28.79 14.61
N GLN A 102 22.30 -28.04 15.03
CA GLN A 102 21.44 -28.43 16.15
C GLN A 102 20.49 -29.57 15.78
N ALA A 103 19.98 -29.58 14.55
CA ALA A 103 19.16 -30.66 14.01
C ALA A 103 19.97 -31.96 13.88
N GLU A 104 21.20 -31.90 13.34
CA GLU A 104 22.14 -33.02 13.28
C GLU A 104 22.36 -33.66 14.64
N ARG A 105 22.72 -32.88 15.65
CA ARG A 105 22.90 -33.39 17.03
C ARG A 105 21.64 -34.03 17.59
N ALA A 106 20.46 -33.48 17.28
CA ALA A 106 19.19 -34.06 17.73
C ALA A 106 18.93 -35.43 17.08
N VAL A 107 19.22 -35.55 15.78
CA VAL A 107 19.12 -36.82 15.04
C VAL A 107 20.14 -37.84 15.54
N GLU A 108 21.39 -37.42 15.77
CA GLU A 108 22.43 -38.27 16.36
C GLU A 108 22.01 -38.82 17.72
N ALA A 109 21.51 -37.96 18.62
CA ALA A 109 21.06 -38.38 19.94
C ALA A 109 19.89 -39.38 19.88
N GLY A 110 19.00 -39.25 18.90
CA GLY A 110 17.92 -40.21 18.66
C GLY A 110 18.43 -41.58 18.20
N LEU A 111 19.37 -41.58 17.25
CA LEU A 111 19.95 -42.80 16.69
C LEU A 111 20.93 -43.51 17.63
N GLN A 112 21.58 -42.77 18.54
CA GLN A 112 22.55 -43.32 19.51
C GLN A 112 21.97 -44.35 20.48
N ARG A 113 20.64 -44.46 20.58
CA ARG A 113 19.95 -45.55 21.31
C ARG A 113 20.14 -46.92 20.65
N TYR A 114 20.39 -46.93 19.34
CA TYR A 114 20.54 -48.14 18.53
C TYR A 114 21.97 -48.32 18.02
N ASP A 115 22.69 -47.22 17.79
CA ASP A 115 24.09 -47.24 17.36
C ASP A 115 24.89 -46.12 18.05
N ARG A 116 25.69 -46.50 19.04
CA ARG A 116 26.47 -45.56 19.87
C ARG A 116 27.48 -44.73 19.08
N PHE A 117 27.94 -45.20 17.92
CA PHE A 117 29.00 -44.53 17.15
C PHE A 117 28.47 -43.75 15.95
N VAL A 118 27.15 -43.76 15.72
CA VAL A 118 26.54 -43.07 14.58
C VAL A 118 26.83 -41.57 14.60
N ARG A 119 27.09 -41.05 13.41
CA ARG A 119 27.15 -39.62 13.10
C ARG A 119 26.13 -39.31 12.03
N ALA A 120 25.45 -38.18 12.15
CA ALA A 120 24.42 -37.76 11.21
C ALA A 120 24.83 -36.45 10.55
N ASN A 121 24.66 -36.38 9.24
CA ASN A 121 24.77 -35.15 8.48
C ASN A 121 23.43 -34.87 7.79
N LEU A 122 22.91 -33.66 7.97
CA LEU A 122 21.67 -33.22 7.34
C LEU A 122 21.96 -32.13 6.33
N VAL A 123 21.41 -32.28 5.14
CA VAL A 123 21.45 -31.26 4.08
C VAL A 123 20.04 -31.00 3.60
N ILE A 124 19.60 -29.74 3.63
CA ILE A 124 18.33 -29.34 3.01
C ILE A 124 18.49 -29.45 1.50
N SER A 125 17.74 -30.36 0.89
CA SER A 125 17.70 -30.58 -0.55
C SER A 125 16.67 -29.70 -1.26
N ALA A 126 15.56 -29.39 -0.58
CA ALA A 126 14.58 -28.41 -1.06
C ALA A 126 14.08 -27.52 0.08
N PHE A 127 14.16 -26.20 -0.13
CA PHE A 127 13.72 -25.14 0.78
C PHE A 127 12.21 -24.86 0.64
N ASP A 128 11.40 -25.91 0.63
CA ASP A 128 9.96 -25.77 0.39
C ASP A 128 9.23 -25.10 1.57
N GLY A 129 9.83 -25.09 2.77
CA GLY A 129 9.37 -24.31 3.92
C GLY A 129 9.76 -22.83 3.87
N HIS A 130 10.78 -22.44 3.11
CA HIS A 130 11.30 -21.07 3.05
C HIS A 130 10.62 -20.28 1.94
N MET A 131 9.46 -19.71 2.22
CA MET A 131 8.68 -18.97 1.23
C MET A 131 8.43 -17.53 1.67
N ALA A 132 8.59 -16.58 0.75
CA ALA A 132 8.11 -15.21 0.87
C ALA A 132 6.97 -14.99 -0.13
N VAL A 133 6.13 -14.00 0.14
CA VAL A 133 4.94 -13.73 -0.68
C VAL A 133 5.02 -12.32 -1.25
N VAL A 134 4.83 -12.18 -2.56
CA VAL A 134 4.68 -10.87 -3.21
C VAL A 134 3.24 -10.73 -3.68
N VAL A 135 2.56 -9.67 -3.22
CA VAL A 135 1.14 -9.41 -3.48
C VAL A 135 0.91 -7.96 -3.90
N GLY A 136 -0.26 -7.72 -4.53
CA GLY A 136 -0.66 -6.42 -5.04
C GLY A 136 -0.24 -6.21 -6.49
N ALA A 137 0.04 -4.96 -6.86
CA ALA A 137 0.42 -4.54 -8.20
C ALA A 137 1.90 -4.82 -8.51
N ALA A 138 2.32 -6.07 -8.33
CA ALA A 138 3.57 -6.61 -8.86
C ALA A 138 3.36 -7.14 -10.29
N GLU A 139 4.43 -7.22 -11.08
CA GLU A 139 4.37 -7.80 -12.44
C GLU A 139 4.00 -9.29 -12.38
N LYS A 140 4.62 -10.03 -11.46
CA LYS A 140 4.31 -11.43 -11.15
C LYS A 140 4.03 -11.55 -9.64
N PRO A 141 2.77 -11.44 -9.20
CA PRO A 141 2.42 -11.74 -7.82
C PRO A 141 2.48 -13.25 -7.57
N GLY A 142 2.89 -13.67 -6.38
CA GLY A 142 3.01 -15.09 -6.05
C GLY A 142 3.89 -15.40 -4.86
N ARG A 143 4.14 -16.70 -4.65
CA ARG A 143 5.06 -17.23 -3.63
C ARG A 143 6.45 -17.44 -4.24
N TYR A 144 7.47 -17.01 -3.52
CA TYR A 144 8.87 -17.03 -3.94
C TYR A 144 9.71 -17.79 -2.91
N LYS A 145 10.57 -18.69 -3.40
CA LYS A 145 11.50 -19.43 -2.54
C LYS A 145 12.58 -18.49 -2.01
N VAL A 146 12.72 -18.45 -0.69
CA VAL A 146 13.74 -17.67 0.01
C VAL A 146 14.99 -18.50 0.14
N VAL A 147 16.06 -18.08 -0.53
CA VAL A 147 17.37 -18.73 -0.46
C VAL A 147 18.31 -18.00 0.50
N PRO A 148 19.30 -18.69 1.09
CA PRO A 148 20.30 -18.03 1.93
C PRO A 148 20.97 -16.86 1.23
N GLY A 149 20.93 -15.68 1.84
CA GLY A 149 21.52 -14.47 1.27
C GLY A 149 20.58 -13.58 0.46
N MET A 150 19.38 -14.06 0.14
CA MET A 150 18.38 -13.30 -0.63
C MET A 150 17.99 -12.00 0.08
N ARG A 151 18.00 -10.89 -0.67
CA ARG A 151 17.63 -9.55 -0.19
C ARG A 151 16.35 -9.05 -0.83
N LEU A 152 15.81 -7.96 -0.29
CA LEU A 152 14.56 -7.34 -0.75
C LEU A 152 14.59 -6.98 -2.24
N ALA A 153 15.73 -6.47 -2.73
CA ALA A 153 15.91 -6.19 -4.15
C ALA A 153 15.82 -7.46 -5.02
N ASP A 154 16.36 -8.59 -4.55
CA ASP A 154 16.32 -9.87 -5.26
C ASP A 154 14.88 -10.40 -5.35
N LEU A 155 14.12 -10.31 -4.25
CA LEU A 155 12.70 -10.67 -4.22
C LEU A 155 11.90 -9.82 -5.20
N LEU A 156 12.10 -8.50 -5.18
CA LEU A 156 11.44 -7.58 -6.10
C LEU A 156 11.80 -7.89 -7.56
N ALA A 157 13.06 -8.22 -7.84
CA ALA A 157 13.53 -8.58 -9.18
C ALA A 157 12.90 -9.90 -9.68
N GLN A 158 12.80 -10.92 -8.82
CA GLN A 158 12.12 -12.18 -9.16
C GLN A 158 10.62 -11.97 -9.42
N ALA A 159 9.99 -11.03 -8.71
CA ALA A 159 8.61 -10.62 -8.95
C ALA A 159 8.42 -9.75 -10.20
N GLY A 160 9.50 -9.39 -10.90
CA GLY A 160 9.46 -8.54 -12.10
C GLY A 160 9.26 -7.04 -11.80
N GLY A 161 9.33 -6.63 -10.53
CA GLY A 161 9.10 -5.25 -10.12
C GLY A 161 7.62 -4.88 -9.96
N ALA A 162 7.35 -3.58 -9.91
CA ALA A 162 5.98 -3.08 -9.95
C ALA A 162 5.36 -3.35 -11.32
N ARG A 163 4.08 -3.72 -11.31
CA ARG A 163 3.30 -3.98 -12.51
C ARG A 163 3.36 -2.76 -13.42
N THR A 164 3.62 -3.01 -14.70
CA THR A 164 3.55 -1.97 -15.72
C THR A 164 2.39 -2.25 -16.68
N GLY A 165 1.80 -1.19 -17.21
CA GLY A 165 0.80 -1.25 -18.27
C GLY A 165 1.21 -0.35 -19.42
N THR A 166 0.49 -0.44 -20.53
CA THR A 166 0.63 0.48 -21.66
C THR A 166 -0.65 1.29 -21.78
N SER A 167 -0.54 2.61 -21.69
CA SER A 167 -1.64 3.53 -22.02
C SER A 167 -1.16 4.44 -23.13
N ARG A 168 -1.82 4.37 -24.29
CA ARG A 168 -1.45 5.16 -25.49
C ARG A 168 0.05 5.06 -25.83
N GLU A 169 0.58 3.83 -25.87
CA GLU A 169 1.99 3.53 -26.20
C GLU A 169 3.02 4.04 -25.18
N VAL A 170 2.60 4.60 -24.04
CA VAL A 170 3.48 5.00 -22.94
C VAL A 170 3.43 3.95 -21.82
N PRO A 171 4.58 3.39 -21.40
CA PRO A 171 4.65 2.55 -20.21
C PRO A 171 4.18 3.33 -18.98
N THR A 172 3.10 2.87 -18.37
CA THR A 172 2.49 3.45 -17.18
C THR A 172 2.70 2.50 -16.01
N LEU A 173 3.26 2.99 -14.90
CA LEU A 173 3.36 2.19 -13.67
C LEU A 173 1.96 1.99 -13.10
N LEU A 174 1.58 0.74 -12.87
CA LEU A 174 0.32 0.36 -12.23
C LEU A 174 0.52 0.00 -10.76
N GLY A 175 1.76 -0.25 -10.33
CA GLY A 175 2.13 -0.41 -8.92
C GLY A 175 3.01 0.74 -8.43
N ASN A 176 2.78 1.17 -7.18
CA ASN A 176 3.58 2.20 -6.53
C ASN A 176 4.62 1.57 -5.59
N LEU A 177 5.91 1.68 -5.94
CA LEU A 177 6.99 1.16 -5.10
C LEU A 177 7.29 2.07 -3.89
N ASP A 178 7.07 3.38 -3.98
CA ASP A 178 7.29 4.31 -2.86
C ASP A 178 6.38 4.02 -1.67
N LEU A 179 5.19 3.45 -1.95
CA LEU A 179 4.24 3.01 -0.95
C LEU A 179 4.29 1.50 -0.67
N ALA A 180 5.18 0.76 -1.33
CA ALA A 180 5.32 -0.67 -1.10
C ALA A 180 5.85 -0.95 0.30
N ARG A 181 5.32 -2.00 0.92
CA ARG A 181 5.61 -2.36 2.31
C ARG A 181 6.09 -3.79 2.38
N LEU A 182 7.16 -4.00 3.14
CA LEU A 182 7.55 -5.33 3.58
C LEU A 182 6.91 -5.57 4.95
N LEU A 183 6.08 -6.60 5.05
CA LEU A 183 5.50 -7.08 6.29
C LEU A 183 6.29 -8.30 6.75
N ARG A 184 6.59 -8.35 8.04
CA ARG A 184 7.29 -9.45 8.69
C ARG A 184 6.62 -9.68 10.03
N ASP A 185 6.19 -10.92 10.26
CA ASP A 185 5.53 -11.38 11.47
C ASP A 185 4.33 -10.49 11.89
N ASP A 186 4.59 -9.50 12.74
CA ASP A 186 3.64 -8.68 13.46
C ASP A 186 3.60 -7.21 13.00
N GLY A 187 4.37 -6.82 11.97
CA GLY A 187 4.42 -5.42 11.57
C GLY A 187 5.01 -5.10 10.20
N THR A 188 4.92 -3.80 9.85
CA THR A 188 5.60 -3.24 8.68
C THR A 188 7.06 -2.96 9.02
N VAL A 189 7.98 -3.52 8.23
CA VAL A 189 9.41 -3.26 8.35
C VAL A 189 9.70 -1.86 7.78
N PRO A 190 10.44 -0.99 8.50
CA PRO A 190 10.66 0.40 8.09
C PRO A 190 11.72 0.51 6.99
N VAL A 191 11.44 -0.07 5.81
CA VAL A 191 12.32 -0.04 4.63
C VAL A 191 11.64 0.60 3.42
N SER A 192 12.44 1.19 2.53
CA SER A 192 11.99 1.77 1.26
C SER A 192 12.36 0.80 0.15
N VAL A 193 11.35 0.27 -0.55
CA VAL A 193 11.54 -0.62 -1.70
C VAL A 193 12.33 0.06 -2.85
N PRO A 194 12.10 1.36 -3.18
CA PRO A 194 12.91 2.09 -4.15
C PRO A 194 14.38 2.21 -3.76
N LEU A 195 14.69 2.48 -2.48
CA LEU A 195 16.08 2.57 -2.00
C LEU A 195 16.73 1.19 -1.96
N ALA A 196 15.98 0.16 -1.55
CA ALA A 196 16.43 -1.23 -1.60
C ALA A 196 16.83 -1.65 -3.02
N ARG A 197 15.99 -1.32 -4.02
CA ARG A 197 16.25 -1.56 -5.44
C ARG A 197 17.51 -0.84 -5.95
N LYS A 198 17.84 0.33 -5.39
CA LYS A 198 19.07 1.08 -5.68
C LYS A 198 20.31 0.53 -4.95
N GLY A 199 20.15 -0.50 -4.12
CA GLY A 199 21.24 -1.13 -3.39
C GLY A 199 21.62 -0.43 -2.08
N ASP A 200 20.79 0.48 -1.55
CA ASP A 200 21.05 1.08 -0.25
C ASP A 200 21.03 -0.01 0.85
N PRO A 201 22.15 -0.26 1.55
CA PRO A 201 22.25 -1.35 2.52
C PRO A 201 21.29 -1.19 3.71
N LYS A 202 20.86 0.03 4.05
CA LYS A 202 19.87 0.25 5.12
C LYS A 202 18.47 -0.20 4.74
N HIS A 203 18.18 -0.26 3.44
CA HIS A 203 16.84 -0.58 2.93
C HIS A 203 16.80 -1.94 2.24
N ASN A 204 17.92 -2.37 1.64
CA ASN A 204 18.06 -3.66 0.95
C ASN A 204 18.35 -4.79 1.94
N ILE A 205 17.46 -5.01 2.90
CA ILE A 205 17.64 -6.00 3.96
C ILE A 205 17.43 -7.43 3.45
N ARG A 206 17.86 -8.43 4.22
CA ARG A 206 17.61 -9.85 3.96
C ARG A 206 16.12 -10.18 4.05
N VAL A 207 15.65 -11.00 3.12
CA VAL A 207 14.31 -11.56 3.12
C VAL A 207 14.29 -12.79 4.02
N ARG A 208 13.28 -12.89 4.88
CA ARG A 208 13.05 -14.03 5.75
C ARG A 208 11.87 -14.86 5.24
N PRO A 209 11.86 -16.18 5.51
CA PRO A 209 10.66 -16.99 5.35
C PRO A 209 9.47 -16.36 6.09
N GLY A 210 8.31 -16.30 5.44
CA GLY A 210 7.12 -15.66 5.97
C GLY A 210 6.97 -14.18 5.60
N ASP A 211 8.01 -13.52 5.08
CA ASP A 211 7.93 -12.13 4.65
C ASP A 211 6.87 -11.94 3.55
N GLN A 212 6.14 -10.83 3.63
CA GLN A 212 5.17 -10.43 2.63
C GLN A 212 5.50 -9.05 2.07
N LEU A 213 5.80 -8.98 0.78
CA LEU A 213 5.97 -7.72 0.05
C LEU A 213 4.64 -7.33 -0.59
N PHE A 214 4.04 -6.26 -0.09
CA PHE A 214 2.82 -5.68 -0.64
C PHE A 214 3.14 -4.44 -1.48
N ILE A 215 2.75 -4.46 -2.76
CA ILE A 215 2.89 -3.32 -3.68
C ILE A 215 1.47 -2.78 -3.96
N PRO A 216 1.09 -1.62 -3.43
CA PRO A 216 -0.24 -1.07 -3.69
C PRO A 216 -0.39 -0.63 -5.16
N PRO A 217 -1.61 -0.74 -5.73
CA PRO A 217 -1.90 -0.25 -7.06
C PRO A 217 -1.93 1.29 -7.10
N VAL A 218 -1.60 1.88 -8.25
CA VAL A 218 -1.65 3.34 -8.47
C VAL A 218 -3.09 3.89 -8.43
N THR A 219 -4.12 3.03 -8.43
CA THR A 219 -5.52 3.44 -8.26
C THR A 219 -5.83 4.10 -6.91
N GLU A 220 -4.96 3.93 -5.91
CA GLU A 220 -5.04 4.66 -4.63
C GLU A 220 -4.52 6.11 -4.73
N GLN A 221 -4.06 6.52 -5.92
CA GLN A 221 -3.58 7.87 -6.23
C GLN A 221 -4.31 8.47 -7.44
N LEU A 222 -5.63 8.36 -7.46
CA LEU A 222 -6.47 8.98 -8.48
C LEU A 222 -6.99 10.34 -8.02
N ILE A 223 -7.08 11.26 -8.96
CA ILE A 223 -7.90 12.47 -8.89
C ILE A 223 -9.16 12.17 -9.70
N MET A 224 -10.34 12.45 -9.15
CA MET A 224 -11.60 12.24 -9.87
C MET A 224 -12.04 13.55 -10.52
N VAL A 225 -12.17 13.59 -11.85
CA VAL A 225 -12.72 14.75 -12.56
C VAL A 225 -14.14 14.44 -13.02
N LEU A 226 -15.12 15.12 -12.41
CA LEU A 226 -16.55 14.84 -12.50
C LEU A 226 -17.38 16.08 -12.84
N GLY A 227 -18.66 15.87 -13.16
CA GLY A 227 -19.61 16.94 -13.47
C GLY A 227 -19.61 17.34 -14.95
N GLU A 228 -19.85 18.61 -15.23
CA GLU A 228 -20.05 19.16 -16.58
C GLU A 228 -18.73 19.47 -17.31
N VAL A 229 -17.88 18.46 -17.41
CA VAL A 229 -16.71 18.42 -18.31
C VAL A 229 -17.05 17.63 -19.57
N ARG A 230 -16.27 17.79 -20.64
CA ARG A 230 -16.52 17.04 -21.89
C ARG A 230 -16.38 15.53 -21.70
N GLN A 231 -15.41 15.10 -20.89
CA GLN A 231 -15.13 13.70 -20.61
C GLN A 231 -14.84 13.50 -19.12
N PRO A 232 -15.87 13.21 -18.29
CA PRO A 232 -15.67 12.85 -16.89
C PRO A 232 -14.84 11.56 -16.79
N GLN A 233 -13.76 11.57 -16.02
CA GLN A 233 -12.85 10.43 -15.92
C GLN A 233 -11.97 10.49 -14.66
N PRO A 234 -11.51 9.33 -14.16
CA PRO A 234 -10.40 9.29 -13.22
C PRO A 234 -9.10 9.72 -13.90
N LEU A 235 -8.26 10.42 -13.16
CA LEU A 235 -6.95 10.91 -13.61
C LEU A 235 -5.87 10.41 -12.67
N ALA A 236 -4.81 9.81 -13.21
CA ALA A 236 -3.66 9.39 -12.41
C ALA A 236 -2.95 10.62 -11.82
N TYR A 237 -2.72 10.61 -10.51
CA TYR A 237 -1.95 11.64 -9.84
C TYR A 237 -0.48 11.59 -10.28
N ARG A 238 0.11 12.76 -10.46
CA ARG A 238 1.56 12.98 -10.53
C ARG A 238 1.89 14.21 -9.70
N GLU A 239 3.08 14.24 -9.12
CA GLU A 239 3.54 15.39 -8.33
C GLU A 239 3.43 16.70 -9.15
N GLY A 240 2.91 17.75 -8.52
CA GLY A 240 2.72 19.05 -9.14
C GLY A 240 1.58 19.14 -10.17
N ILE A 241 0.71 18.13 -10.29
CA ILE A 241 -0.46 18.22 -11.17
C ILE A 241 -1.42 19.32 -10.71
N ARG A 242 -1.85 20.16 -11.64
CA ARG A 242 -2.73 21.30 -11.35
C ARG A 242 -4.14 21.10 -11.88
N LEU A 243 -5.08 21.88 -11.34
CA LEU A 243 -6.47 21.87 -11.73
C LEU A 243 -6.67 22.15 -13.22
N SER A 244 -5.96 23.16 -13.77
CA SER A 244 -6.07 23.51 -15.19
C SER A 244 -5.72 22.33 -16.11
N GLU A 245 -4.68 21.59 -15.76
CA GLU A 245 -4.24 20.39 -16.46
C GLU A 245 -5.24 19.26 -16.33
N ALA A 246 -5.74 19.00 -15.12
CA ALA A 246 -6.75 17.97 -14.89
C ALA A 246 -8.03 18.21 -15.72
N LEU A 247 -8.48 19.46 -15.77
CA LEU A 247 -9.61 19.86 -16.62
C LEU A 247 -9.29 19.75 -18.11
N ALA A 248 -8.08 20.09 -18.54
CA ALA A 248 -7.66 19.94 -19.92
C ALA A 248 -7.66 18.47 -20.37
N VAL A 249 -7.17 17.55 -19.52
CA VAL A 249 -7.22 16.11 -19.78
C VAL A 249 -8.66 15.61 -19.89
N ALA A 250 -9.58 16.15 -19.09
CA ALA A 250 -11.03 15.92 -19.19
C ALA A 250 -11.71 16.58 -20.41
N GLY A 251 -10.94 17.13 -21.35
CA GLY A 251 -11.43 17.80 -22.55
C GLY A 251 -11.96 19.21 -22.32
N GLY A 252 -11.74 19.76 -21.12
CA GLY A 252 -12.24 21.06 -20.68
C GLY A 252 -13.68 21.03 -20.18
N VAL A 253 -14.11 22.16 -19.64
CA VAL A 253 -15.50 22.39 -19.21
C VAL A 253 -16.44 22.36 -20.44
N ASP A 254 -17.58 21.68 -20.30
CA ASP A 254 -18.63 21.66 -21.32
C ASP A 254 -19.17 23.09 -21.53
N ASN A 255 -19.09 23.60 -22.77
CA ASN A 255 -19.46 24.98 -23.07
C ASN A 255 -20.97 25.25 -22.99
N ALA A 256 -21.81 24.22 -23.16
CA ALA A 256 -23.26 24.35 -23.18
C ALA A 256 -23.86 24.22 -21.79
N ARG A 257 -23.27 23.37 -20.93
CA ARG A 257 -23.84 23.00 -19.64
C ARG A 257 -22.99 23.38 -18.43
N GLY A 258 -21.68 23.49 -18.58
CA GLY A 258 -20.77 23.68 -17.45
C GLY A 258 -20.60 25.14 -17.04
N ASP A 259 -20.58 25.39 -15.72
CA ASP A 259 -20.25 26.69 -15.17
C ASP A 259 -18.75 26.85 -14.95
N ARG A 260 -18.10 27.67 -15.79
CA ARG A 260 -16.68 28.01 -15.66
C ARG A 260 -16.36 28.84 -14.41
N LYS A 261 -17.36 29.37 -13.71
CA LYS A 261 -17.19 30.19 -12.50
C LYS A 261 -17.32 29.39 -11.20
N ASP A 262 -17.85 28.17 -11.26
CA ASP A 262 -18.09 27.30 -10.11
C ASP A 262 -17.49 25.92 -10.36
N ILE A 263 -16.18 25.83 -10.14
CA ILE A 263 -15.46 24.56 -10.06
C ILE A 263 -15.22 24.27 -8.59
N ARG A 264 -15.55 23.07 -8.15
CA ARG A 264 -15.40 22.66 -6.77
C ARG A 264 -14.33 21.59 -6.63
N ILE A 265 -13.55 21.69 -5.57
CA ILE A 265 -12.55 20.68 -5.20
C ILE A 265 -12.99 20.14 -3.85
N VAL A 266 -13.31 18.85 -3.80
CA VAL A 266 -13.61 18.14 -2.56
C VAL A 266 -12.34 17.42 -2.12
N ARG A 267 -11.86 17.75 -0.92
CA ARG A 267 -10.60 17.27 -0.35
C ARG A 267 -10.80 16.79 1.09
N GLY A 268 -10.08 15.74 1.48
CA GLY A 268 -10.07 15.21 2.85
C GLY A 268 -10.92 13.95 3.04
N SER A 269 -11.07 13.55 4.30
CA SER A 269 -11.78 12.32 4.69
C SER A 269 -13.27 12.39 4.39
N LEU A 270 -13.86 11.21 4.16
CA LEU A 270 -15.29 10.96 3.97
C LEU A 270 -16.16 11.44 5.12
N THR A 271 -15.57 11.56 6.32
CA THR A 271 -16.25 12.01 7.54
C THR A 271 -16.26 13.53 7.69
N GLU A 272 -15.30 14.23 7.09
CA GLU A 272 -15.17 15.69 7.14
C GLU A 272 -14.61 16.26 5.82
N PRO A 273 -15.34 16.14 4.70
CA PRO A 273 -14.87 16.64 3.42
C PRO A 273 -14.88 18.18 3.41
N ARG A 274 -13.79 18.81 2.99
CA ARG A 274 -13.75 20.25 2.73
C ARG A 274 -13.98 20.51 1.25
N VAL A 275 -14.84 21.49 0.98
CA VAL A 275 -15.22 21.88 -0.39
C VAL A 275 -14.66 23.27 -0.65
N TYR A 276 -13.76 23.35 -1.62
CA TYR A 276 -13.24 24.61 -2.14
C TYR A 276 -13.98 25.01 -3.40
N THR A 277 -13.99 26.31 -3.70
CA THR A 277 -14.46 26.84 -4.97
C THR A 277 -13.31 27.49 -5.73
N THR A 278 -13.36 27.47 -7.05
CA THR A 278 -12.45 28.19 -7.93
C THR A 278 -13.11 28.54 -9.25
N ASN A 279 -12.55 29.53 -9.94
CA ASN A 279 -13.11 30.13 -11.14
C ASN A 279 -12.11 30.06 -12.30
N LEU A 280 -12.44 29.28 -13.31
CA LEU A 280 -11.60 29.06 -14.50
C LEU A 280 -11.39 30.34 -15.33
N LYS A 281 -12.36 31.26 -15.34
CA LYS A 281 -12.20 32.55 -16.03
C LYS A 281 -11.18 33.44 -15.32
N ALA A 282 -11.11 33.37 -14.00
CA ALA A 282 -10.13 34.11 -13.22
C ALA A 282 -8.72 33.52 -13.42
N LEU A 283 -8.60 32.19 -13.51
CA LEU A 283 -7.35 31.47 -13.84
C LEU A 283 -6.77 31.91 -15.19
N GLY A 284 -7.57 31.87 -16.26
CA GLY A 284 -7.11 32.27 -17.60
C GLY A 284 -6.75 33.76 -17.73
N SER A 285 -7.16 34.59 -16.77
CA SER A 285 -6.83 36.02 -16.69
C SER A 285 -5.68 36.34 -15.73
N GLY A 286 -5.06 35.33 -15.11
CA GLY A 286 -4.00 35.50 -14.10
C GLY A 286 -4.47 36.08 -12.75
N LYS A 287 -5.79 36.12 -12.51
CA LYS A 287 -6.42 36.70 -11.30
C LYS A 287 -6.75 35.68 -10.22
N ALA A 288 -6.67 34.39 -10.55
CA ALA A 288 -6.75 33.29 -9.59
C ALA A 288 -5.52 32.40 -9.77
N THR A 289 -5.17 31.68 -8.71
CA THR A 289 -4.01 30.79 -8.71
C THR A 289 -4.43 29.37 -9.08
N ASP A 290 -3.68 28.75 -9.99
CA ASP A 290 -3.97 27.39 -10.44
C ASP A 290 -3.65 26.39 -9.33
N VAL A 291 -4.69 25.74 -8.81
CA VAL A 291 -4.63 24.91 -7.61
C VAL A 291 -3.87 23.64 -7.92
N GLU A 292 -2.88 23.31 -7.10
CA GLU A 292 -2.24 21.99 -7.13
C GLU A 292 -3.12 20.95 -6.42
N LEU A 293 -3.37 19.84 -7.10
CA LEU A 293 -4.23 18.75 -6.66
C LEU A 293 -3.43 17.67 -5.96
N ILE A 294 -4.10 16.84 -5.15
CA ILE A 294 -3.47 15.75 -4.39
C ILE A 294 -4.21 14.42 -4.60
N PRO A 295 -3.59 13.27 -4.26
CA PRO A 295 -4.27 11.98 -4.30
C PRO A 295 -5.60 12.00 -3.56
N GLY A 296 -6.68 11.53 -4.21
CA GLY A 296 -8.02 11.47 -3.64
C GLY A 296 -8.87 12.73 -3.83
N ASP A 297 -8.31 13.82 -4.38
CA ASP A 297 -9.11 15.01 -4.70
C ASP A 297 -10.21 14.69 -5.72
N ILE A 298 -11.38 15.29 -5.51
CA ILE A 298 -12.49 15.23 -6.46
C ILE A 298 -12.74 16.62 -7.01
N VAL A 299 -12.42 16.80 -8.29
CA VAL A 299 -12.73 18.00 -9.06
C VAL A 299 -14.11 17.85 -9.65
N TYR A 300 -15.05 18.70 -9.24
CA TYR A 300 -16.42 18.69 -9.73
C TYR A 300 -16.76 20.00 -10.44
N VAL A 301 -17.21 19.93 -11.69
CA VAL A 301 -17.68 21.09 -12.45
C VAL A 301 -19.20 21.18 -12.37
N SER A 302 -19.70 22.26 -11.76
CA SER A 302 -21.14 22.48 -11.60
C SER A 302 -21.86 22.74 -12.94
N ARG A 303 -23.15 22.43 -12.98
CA ARG A 303 -24.05 22.91 -14.03
C ARG A 303 -24.22 24.42 -13.94
N ALA A 304 -24.32 25.07 -15.09
CA ALA A 304 -24.80 26.44 -15.16
C ALA A 304 -26.18 26.54 -14.46
N TRP A 305 -26.49 27.71 -13.92
CA TRP A 305 -27.79 28.15 -13.36
C TRP A 305 -28.34 27.53 -12.06
N TYR A 306 -27.88 26.39 -11.52
CA TYR A 306 -28.20 25.99 -10.12
C TYR A 306 -27.29 24.84 -9.64
N ALA A 307 -26.45 25.07 -8.62
CA ALA A 307 -25.78 24.01 -7.86
C ALA A 307 -25.61 24.47 -6.40
N SER A 308 -26.29 23.84 -5.45
CA SER A 308 -26.07 24.07 -4.02
C SER A 308 -24.91 23.21 -3.50
N THR A 309 -24.34 23.52 -2.33
CA THR A 309 -23.29 22.68 -1.70
C THR A 309 -23.78 21.26 -1.42
N ALA A 310 -25.07 21.12 -1.09
CA ALA A 310 -25.71 19.83 -0.86
C ALA A 310 -25.78 18.98 -2.15
N ASP A 311 -26.01 19.59 -3.32
CA ASP A 311 -26.11 18.86 -4.59
C ASP A 311 -24.77 18.21 -4.99
N VAL A 312 -23.66 18.88 -4.73
CA VAL A 312 -22.32 18.36 -5.03
C VAL A 312 -21.92 17.28 -4.04
N LEU A 313 -22.18 17.47 -2.74
CA LEU A 313 -21.96 16.42 -1.75
C LEU A 313 -22.82 15.18 -2.05
N ASN A 314 -24.08 15.35 -2.44
CA ASN A 314 -24.96 14.24 -2.82
C ASN A 314 -24.54 13.55 -4.13
N ALA A 315 -24.04 14.30 -5.11
CA ALA A 315 -23.57 13.76 -6.38
C ALA A 315 -22.28 12.93 -6.22
N VAL A 316 -21.47 13.24 -5.21
CA VAL A 316 -20.16 12.61 -4.97
C VAL A 316 -20.21 11.58 -3.82
N ALA A 317 -21.21 11.67 -2.94
CA ALA A 317 -21.42 10.76 -1.80
C ALA A 317 -21.38 9.25 -2.13
N PRO A 318 -21.94 8.76 -3.25
CA PRO A 318 -21.87 7.33 -3.58
C PRO A 318 -20.44 6.83 -3.86
N ILE A 319 -19.59 7.68 -4.45
CA ILE A 319 -18.19 7.35 -4.76
C ILE A 319 -17.36 7.37 -3.47
N LEU A 320 -17.62 8.37 -2.64
CA LEU A 320 -17.09 8.50 -1.29
C LEU A 320 -17.42 7.24 -0.45
N ALA A 321 -18.66 6.75 -0.50
CA ALA A 321 -19.06 5.53 0.20
C ALA A 321 -18.38 4.24 -0.33
N LEU A 322 -18.07 4.17 -1.64
CA LEU A 322 -17.41 3.00 -2.25
C LEU A 322 -15.91 2.90 -1.91
N ALA A 323 -15.24 4.02 -1.64
CA ALA A 323 -13.83 4.01 -1.19
C ALA A 323 -13.63 3.29 0.16
N ASN A 324 -14.66 3.27 1.02
CA ASN A 324 -14.65 2.54 2.29
C ASN A 324 -14.96 1.04 2.16
N SER A 325 -15.59 0.60 1.07
CA SER A 325 -15.99 -0.81 0.92
C SER A 325 -14.81 -1.76 0.70
N PHE A 326 -13.63 -1.25 0.31
CA PHE A 326 -12.39 -2.05 0.28
C PHE A 326 -11.60 -2.01 1.60
N ALA A 327 -11.82 -1.01 2.46
CA ALA A 327 -11.22 -0.98 3.80
C ALA A 327 -11.94 -1.90 4.80
N ILE A 328 -13.25 -2.15 4.61
CA ILE A 328 -14.03 -3.01 5.52
C ILE A 328 -13.83 -4.51 5.23
N LEU A 329 -13.44 -4.91 4.01
CA LEU A 329 -13.13 -6.31 3.73
C LEU A 329 -11.78 -6.78 4.33
N ALA A 330 -10.90 -5.86 4.73
CA ALA A 330 -9.64 -6.18 5.42
C ALA A 330 -9.79 -6.32 6.95
N VAL A 331 -10.90 -5.87 7.55
CA VAL A 331 -11.13 -5.96 9.00
C VAL A 331 -12.25 -6.96 9.35
N ALA A 332 -13.19 -7.22 8.44
CA ALA A 332 -14.27 -8.19 8.67
C ALA A 332 -13.83 -9.68 8.66
N GLY A 333 -12.59 -9.99 8.26
CA GLY A 333 -12.02 -11.34 8.36
C GLY A 333 -11.38 -11.68 9.72
N ALA A 334 -11.25 -10.73 10.64
CA ALA A 334 -10.50 -10.90 11.89
C ALA A 334 -11.38 -11.05 13.15
N ILE A 335 -12.71 -11.00 13.03
CA ILE A 335 -13.62 -11.18 14.16
C ILE A 335 -14.81 -12.04 13.71
N GLY A 336 -14.67 -13.36 13.76
CA GLY A 336 -15.83 -14.23 13.58
C GLY A 336 -15.60 -15.66 13.17
N THR A 337 -14.74 -16.42 13.84
CA THR A 337 -14.99 -17.87 14.06
C THR A 337 -14.32 -18.30 15.38
N ARG A 338 -15.11 -18.32 16.44
CA ARG A 338 -15.08 -19.40 17.43
C ARG A 338 -16.13 -20.42 17.03
#